data_AF-A0A9D3VCI7-F1
#
_entry.id   AF-A0A9D3VCI7-F1
#
_cell.length_a   1.000
_cell.length_b   1.000
_cell.length_c   1.000
_cell.angle_alpha   90.00
_cell.angle_beta   90.00
_cell.angle_gamma   90.00
#
_symmetry.space_group_name_H-M   'P 1'
#
loop_
_entity.id
_entity.type
_entity.pdbx_description
1 polymer ?
#
loop_
_entity_poly.entity_id
_entity_poly.type
_entity_poly.pdbx_seq_one_letter_code
_entity_poly.pdbx_strand_id
1 'polypeptide(L)'
;MENQNLNNPIIFFRVIQKKMEREDDQKSSLTSALIQIPPENEAVPSNGINGVSRKKIIWEEVKKQVWLAGPLIGVSLFQYSIQMISVMLVGHLGELPLSAASMATSFATVTGFSLLTWTGFSKEAFHNIFTFLRLAVPSAIMVCLEMWSFEMMVLLSGLLPNPKLQTSVLSICHNTSYTVWMIPFGLSGAVSTRVSNELGAGNAEAARLAVNVVIVEAICVGLSVGSILILIRNIWGHAYSNEVEVDKYVAVMMPLIATSNFLDSLQCVLSGNARGCGWQKIGAYINLGSYYIVGIPCAVLLAFVLNVGGKGLWLGLICALAAQATGLSIATIRTNWEIEVR
;
A
#
# COMPACT_ATOMS: atom_id res chain seq x y z
N MET A 1 15.23 -4.55 49.71
CA MET A 1 14.21 -3.55 50.10
C MET A 1 14.37 -2.35 49.18
N GLU A 2 13.60 -2.32 48.09
CA GLU A 2 13.26 -1.10 47.34
C GLU A 2 12.24 -1.51 46.26
N ASN A 3 10.99 -1.71 46.67
CA ASN A 3 9.90 -2.06 45.76
C ASN A 3 8.63 -1.33 46.18
N GLN A 4 8.71 0.00 46.32
CA GLN A 4 7.59 0.80 46.85
C GLN A 4 7.35 2.17 46.21
N ASN A 5 7.91 2.50 45.04
CA ASN A 5 7.68 3.83 44.45
C ASN A 5 7.44 3.85 42.92
N LEU A 6 6.78 2.84 42.35
CA LEU A 6 6.29 2.90 40.95
C LEU A 6 4.98 3.70 40.76
N ASN A 7 4.29 4.08 41.84
CA ASN A 7 3.06 4.89 41.75
C ASN A 7 3.32 6.40 41.64
N ASN A 8 4.59 6.84 41.70
CA ASN A 8 4.93 8.24 41.47
C ASN A 8 5.27 8.42 39.97
N PRO A 9 4.43 9.13 39.19
CA PRO A 9 4.57 9.24 37.73
C PRO A 9 5.92 9.83 37.31
N ILE A 10 6.54 10.67 38.15
CA ILE A 10 7.86 11.27 37.89
C ILE A 10 8.98 10.23 38.00
N ILE A 11 8.88 9.29 38.96
CA ILE A 11 9.87 8.22 39.14
C ILE A 11 9.72 7.19 38.03
N PHE A 12 8.49 6.85 37.65
CA PHE A 12 8.21 5.96 36.52
C PHE A 12 8.77 6.53 35.20
N PHE A 13 8.57 7.82 34.94
CA PHE A 13 9.12 8.49 33.74
C PHE A 13 10.66 8.50 33.73
N ARG A 14 11.32 8.77 34.87
CA ARG A 14 12.79 8.70 34.98
C ARG A 14 13.33 7.29 34.76
N VAL A 15 12.61 6.27 35.22
CA VAL A 15 13.00 4.87 34.99
C VAL A 15 12.87 4.49 33.52
N ILE A 16 11.83 4.96 32.82
CA ILE A 16 11.68 4.76 31.36
C ILE A 16 12.74 5.54 30.58
N GLN A 17 13.01 6.79 30.95
CA GLN A 17 14.03 7.62 30.28
C GLN A 17 15.43 7.00 30.43
N LYS A 18 15.78 6.51 31.62
CA LYS A 18 17.05 5.81 31.89
C LYS A 18 17.12 4.40 31.27
N LYS A 19 15.99 3.86 30.81
CA LYS A 19 15.92 2.61 30.03
C LYS A 19 16.08 2.90 28.54
N MET A 20 15.48 3.98 28.04
CA MET A 20 15.69 4.48 26.67
C MET A 20 17.14 4.94 26.44
N GLU A 21 17.76 5.67 27.38
CA GLU A 21 19.18 6.06 27.27
C GLU A 21 20.12 4.85 27.21
N ARG A 22 19.82 3.76 27.94
CA ARG A 22 20.57 2.51 27.85
C ARG A 22 20.35 1.76 26.54
N GLU A 23 19.16 1.85 25.96
CA GLU A 23 18.88 1.31 24.62
C GLU A 23 19.57 2.13 23.53
N ASP A 24 19.70 3.45 23.69
CA ASP A 24 20.43 4.34 22.76
C ASP A 24 21.95 4.16 22.83
N ASP A 25 22.54 3.93 24.01
CA ASP A 25 23.95 3.53 24.15
C ASP A 25 24.21 2.16 23.48
N GLN A 26 23.26 1.24 23.57
CA GLN A 26 23.33 -0.05 22.88
C GLN A 26 23.14 0.11 21.35
N LYS A 27 22.31 1.07 20.91
CA LYS A 27 22.12 1.45 19.50
C LYS A 27 23.35 2.15 18.90
N SER A 28 24.07 2.93 19.70
CA SER A 28 25.36 3.54 19.35
C SER A 28 26.41 2.45 19.08
N SER A 29 26.45 1.38 19.86
CA SER A 29 27.30 0.20 19.56
C SER A 29 26.89 -0.58 18.30
N LEU A 30 25.62 -0.46 17.89
CA LEU A 30 25.02 -1.05 16.68
C LEU A 30 25.20 -0.18 15.42
N THR A 31 25.87 0.98 15.50
CA THR A 31 26.29 1.76 14.32
C THR A 31 27.49 1.15 13.58
N SER A 32 28.03 0.04 14.09
CA SER A 32 28.92 -0.82 13.32
C SER A 32 28.10 -1.71 12.38
N ALA A 33 28.53 -1.81 11.12
CA ALA A 33 27.86 -2.62 10.10
C ALA A 33 27.54 -4.02 10.64
N LEU A 34 26.27 -4.43 10.56
CA LEU A 34 25.78 -5.74 11.06
C LEU A 34 26.38 -6.95 10.33
N ILE A 35 27.26 -6.73 9.35
CA ILE A 35 28.08 -7.74 8.68
C ILE A 35 29.45 -7.15 8.40
N GLN A 36 30.51 -7.67 9.04
CA GLN A 36 31.87 -7.54 8.52
C GLN A 36 32.06 -8.58 7.41
N ILE A 37 32.25 -8.12 6.17
CA ILE A 37 32.64 -8.97 5.05
C ILE A 37 34.14 -9.28 5.23
N PRO A 38 34.58 -10.55 5.25
CA PRO A 38 36.00 -10.88 5.34
C PRO A 38 36.77 -10.31 4.14
N PRO A 39 38.04 -9.91 4.31
CA PRO A 39 38.83 -9.37 3.22
C PRO A 39 38.95 -10.39 2.07
N GLU A 40 38.76 -9.89 0.86
CA GLU A 40 38.84 -10.61 -0.41
C GLU A 40 40.29 -11.06 -0.67
N ASN A 41 40.68 -12.18 -0.08
CA ASN A 41 41.92 -12.88 -0.41
C ASN A 41 41.78 -14.36 -0.03
N GLU A 42 40.93 -15.08 -0.77
CA GLU A 42 41.09 -16.51 -0.97
C GLU A 42 40.33 -16.91 -2.23
N ALA A 43 41.08 -17.29 -3.27
CA ALA A 43 40.53 -17.79 -4.52
C ALA A 43 39.83 -19.14 -4.26
N VAL A 44 38.51 -19.19 -4.38
CA VAL A 44 37.70 -20.41 -4.23
C VAL A 44 37.01 -20.74 -5.56
N PRO A 45 36.94 -22.02 -6.01
CA PRO A 45 36.60 -22.36 -7.38
C PRO A 45 35.13 -22.03 -7.73
N SER A 46 34.96 -21.44 -8.90
CA SER A 46 33.70 -21.05 -9.52
C SER A 46 32.93 -22.27 -10.03
N ASN A 47 31.72 -22.49 -9.48
CA ASN A 47 30.48 -22.78 -10.22
C ASN A 47 29.37 -23.45 -9.38
N GLY A 48 29.62 -23.81 -8.11
CA GLY A 48 28.59 -24.33 -7.18
C GLY A 48 28.28 -23.44 -5.97
N ILE A 49 29.28 -22.72 -5.46
CA ILE A 49 29.21 -21.97 -4.19
C ILE A 49 28.45 -20.64 -4.34
N ASN A 50 28.52 -20.01 -5.52
CA ASN A 50 27.87 -18.72 -5.80
C ASN A 50 26.34 -18.81 -5.76
N GLY A 51 25.76 -19.97 -6.13
CA GLY A 51 24.32 -20.19 -6.13
C GLY A 51 23.73 -20.33 -4.72
N VAL A 52 24.44 -21.03 -3.83
CA VAL A 52 24.01 -21.24 -2.43
C VAL A 52 24.09 -19.92 -1.65
N SER A 53 25.17 -19.17 -1.83
CA SER A 53 25.34 -17.84 -1.20
C SER A 53 24.27 -16.85 -1.65
N ARG A 54 23.99 -16.77 -2.97
CA ARG A 54 22.95 -15.89 -3.52
C ARG A 54 21.55 -16.23 -3.01
N LYS A 55 21.18 -17.52 -2.96
CA LYS A 55 19.89 -17.96 -2.40
C LYS A 55 19.74 -17.55 -0.94
N LYS A 56 20.81 -17.69 -0.15
CA LYS A 56 20.82 -17.28 1.26
C LYS A 56 20.61 -15.77 1.40
N ILE A 57 21.29 -14.96 0.59
CA ILE A 57 21.15 -13.49 0.60
C ILE A 57 19.71 -13.07 0.26
N ILE A 58 19.13 -13.65 -0.80
CA ILE A 58 17.73 -13.37 -1.19
C ILE A 58 16.77 -13.77 -0.07
N TRP A 59 16.97 -14.94 0.53
CA TRP A 59 16.11 -15.43 1.61
C TRP A 59 16.17 -14.54 2.86
N GLU A 60 17.34 -14.03 3.21
CA GLU A 60 17.47 -13.08 4.31
C GLU A 60 16.78 -11.74 4.00
N GLU A 61 16.81 -11.27 2.75
CA GLU A 61 16.07 -10.07 2.36
C GLU A 61 14.55 -10.29 2.40
N VAL A 62 14.06 -11.43 1.90
CA VAL A 62 12.63 -11.83 2.02
C VAL A 62 12.19 -11.81 3.48
N LYS A 63 12.97 -12.41 4.40
CA LYS A 63 12.64 -12.39 5.84
C LYS A 63 12.53 -10.98 6.38
N LYS A 64 13.44 -10.07 6.02
CA LYS A 64 13.40 -8.68 6.48
C LYS A 64 12.15 -7.96 5.98
N GLN A 65 11.80 -8.16 4.71
CA GLN A 65 10.61 -7.55 4.12
C GLN A 65 9.33 -8.08 4.73
N VAL A 66 9.19 -9.40 4.86
CA VAL A 66 8.04 -10.04 5.51
C VAL A 66 7.94 -9.65 6.98
N TRP A 67 9.05 -9.54 7.70
CA TRP A 67 9.05 -9.10 9.10
C TRP A 67 8.54 -7.66 9.26
N LEU A 68 8.92 -6.76 8.35
CA LEU A 68 8.42 -5.38 8.34
C LEU A 68 6.96 -5.29 7.86
N ALA A 69 6.64 -6.03 6.79
CA ALA A 69 5.33 -5.98 6.16
C ALA A 69 4.25 -6.64 7.03
N GLY A 70 4.56 -7.75 7.72
CA GLY A 70 3.59 -8.53 8.49
C GLY A 70 2.78 -7.68 9.50
N PRO A 71 3.44 -6.94 10.42
CA PRO A 71 2.75 -6.03 11.33
C PRO A 71 1.98 -4.92 10.62
N LEU A 72 2.55 -4.34 9.56
CA LEU A 72 1.89 -3.28 8.77
C LEU A 72 0.61 -3.80 8.12
N ILE A 73 0.67 -4.96 7.46
CA ILE A 73 -0.49 -5.63 6.84
C ILE A 73 -1.53 -5.96 7.91
N GLY A 74 -1.09 -6.53 9.04
CA GLY A 74 -1.98 -6.86 10.16
C GLY A 74 -2.73 -5.63 10.67
N VAL A 75 -2.01 -4.56 11.01
CA VAL A 75 -2.61 -3.30 11.48
C VAL A 75 -3.56 -2.72 10.43
N SER A 76 -3.13 -2.63 9.17
CA SER A 76 -3.96 -2.09 8.08
C SER A 76 -5.24 -2.92 7.85
N LEU A 77 -5.14 -4.26 7.84
CA LEU A 77 -6.29 -5.15 7.69
C LEU A 77 -7.25 -5.04 8.89
N PHE A 78 -6.76 -5.05 10.12
CA PHE A 78 -7.61 -4.93 11.31
C PHE A 78 -8.28 -3.56 11.36
N GLN A 79 -7.53 -2.49 11.08
CA GLN A 79 -8.06 -1.13 11.03
C GLN A 79 -9.16 -1.00 9.98
N TYR A 80 -8.95 -1.53 8.77
CA TYR A 80 -9.96 -1.50 7.72
C TYR A 80 -11.16 -2.41 8.02
N SER A 81 -10.93 -3.58 8.62
CA SER A 81 -12.00 -4.52 9.00
C SER A 81 -13.00 -3.90 9.97
N ILE A 82 -12.55 -3.08 10.91
CA ILE A 82 -13.44 -2.33 11.82
C ILE A 82 -14.39 -1.44 11.01
N GLN A 83 -13.87 -0.72 10.01
CA GLN A 83 -14.69 0.14 9.16
C GLN A 83 -15.63 -0.68 8.27
N MET A 84 -15.13 -1.76 7.69
CA MET A 84 -15.86 -2.69 6.83
C MET A 84 -17.06 -3.33 7.51
N ILE A 85 -16.84 -3.97 8.67
CA ILE A 85 -17.90 -4.61 9.46
C ILE A 85 -18.91 -3.55 9.92
N SER A 86 -18.46 -2.37 10.31
CA SER A 86 -19.37 -1.27 10.69
C SER A 86 -20.29 -0.88 9.53
N VAL A 87 -19.75 -0.71 8.32
CA VAL A 87 -20.54 -0.38 7.13
C VAL A 87 -21.48 -1.53 6.75
N MET A 88 -21.03 -2.79 6.83
CA MET A 88 -21.88 -3.96 6.60
C MET A 88 -23.08 -4.02 7.55
N LEU A 89 -22.86 -3.80 8.84
CA LEU A 89 -23.93 -3.79 9.85
C LEU A 89 -24.92 -2.63 9.64
N VAL A 90 -24.41 -1.44 9.29
CA VAL A 90 -25.28 -0.29 8.98
C VAL A 90 -26.05 -0.51 7.69
N GLY A 91 -25.50 -1.24 6.72
CA GLY A 91 -26.19 -1.63 5.49
C GLY A 91 -27.49 -2.40 5.75
N HIS A 92 -27.55 -3.21 6.81
CA HIS A 92 -28.77 -3.92 7.21
C HIS A 92 -29.88 -3.01 7.78
N LEU A 93 -29.56 -1.76 8.15
CA LEU A 93 -30.53 -0.77 8.65
C LEU A 93 -31.17 0.06 7.54
N GLY A 94 -30.69 -0.04 6.30
CA GLY A 94 -31.22 0.64 5.12
C GLY A 94 -30.24 1.60 4.45
N GLU A 95 -30.63 2.15 3.30
CA GLU A 95 -29.75 2.96 2.44
C GLU A 95 -29.38 4.34 3.04
N LEU A 96 -30.30 4.95 3.79
CA LEU A 96 -30.10 6.27 4.40
C LEU A 96 -29.05 6.25 5.54
N PRO A 97 -29.12 5.32 6.52
CA PRO A 97 -28.05 5.13 7.51
C PRO A 97 -26.71 4.74 6.89
N LEU A 98 -26.71 3.89 5.85
CA LEU A 98 -25.49 3.43 5.17
C LEU A 98 -24.72 4.58 4.52
N SER A 99 -25.42 5.44 3.80
CA SER A 99 -24.83 6.61 3.14
C SER A 99 -24.32 7.63 4.16
N ALA A 100 -25.08 7.90 5.23
CA ALA A 100 -24.68 8.79 6.31
C ALA A 100 -23.44 8.28 7.08
N ALA A 101 -23.40 6.98 7.41
CA ALA A 101 -22.26 6.37 8.10
C ALA A 101 -21.00 6.40 7.22
N SER A 102 -21.12 6.07 5.93
CA SER A 102 -20.00 6.10 4.99
C SER A 102 -19.40 7.51 4.85
N MET A 103 -20.25 8.54 4.79
CA MET A 103 -19.79 9.94 4.80
C MET A 103 -19.13 10.34 6.12
N ALA A 104 -19.73 9.98 7.26
CA ALA A 104 -19.20 10.31 8.58
C ALA A 104 -17.85 9.65 8.83
N THR A 105 -17.69 8.37 8.45
CA THR A 105 -16.40 7.70 8.57
C THR A 105 -15.37 8.30 7.63
N SER A 106 -15.73 8.62 6.39
CA SER A 106 -14.82 9.30 5.46
C SER A 106 -14.32 10.63 6.04
N PHE A 107 -15.21 11.42 6.62
CA PHE A 107 -14.85 12.68 7.28
C PHE A 107 -13.95 12.49 8.52
N ALA A 108 -14.30 11.54 9.40
CA ALA A 108 -13.54 11.24 10.61
C ALA A 108 -12.15 10.64 10.33
N THR A 109 -12.01 9.89 9.23
CA THR A 109 -10.72 9.31 8.81
C THR A 109 -9.75 10.41 8.36
N VAL A 110 -10.26 11.44 7.69
CA VAL A 110 -9.47 12.57 7.18
C VAL A 110 -9.11 13.57 8.30
N THR A 111 -10.02 13.83 9.24
CA THR A 111 -9.86 14.89 10.24
C THR A 111 -9.60 14.40 11.67
N GLY A 112 -10.19 13.29 12.08
CA GLY A 112 -10.30 12.87 13.49
C GLY A 112 -9.09 12.13 14.04
N PHE A 113 -8.56 11.13 13.31
CA PHE A 113 -7.44 10.33 13.83
C PHE A 113 -6.16 11.15 14.01
N SER A 114 -5.89 12.08 13.09
CA SER A 114 -4.72 12.96 13.15
C SER A 114 -4.71 13.86 14.40
N LEU A 115 -5.89 14.26 14.89
CA LEU A 115 -6.02 15.08 16.10
C LEU A 115 -5.96 14.23 17.38
N LEU A 116 -6.44 12.98 17.34
CA LEU A 116 -6.43 12.07 18.50
C LEU A 116 -5.03 11.56 18.86
N THR A 117 -4.15 11.38 17.87
CA THR A 117 -2.75 10.98 18.10
C THR A 117 -1.80 12.17 18.30
N TRP A 118 -2.33 13.39 18.31
CA TRP A 118 -1.51 14.60 18.38
C TRP A 118 -1.06 14.89 19.81
N THR A 119 0.26 14.85 20.06
CA THR A 119 0.87 15.13 21.36
C THR A 119 1.27 16.60 21.57
N GLY A 120 0.77 17.53 20.73
CA GLY A 120 1.08 18.98 20.78
C GLY A 120 2.12 19.46 19.76
N PHE A 121 2.36 20.77 19.68
CA PHE A 121 3.38 21.37 18.82
C PHE A 121 4.76 21.36 19.52
N SER A 122 5.76 20.69 18.94
CA SER A 122 7.17 20.90 19.31
C SER A 122 7.82 21.93 18.38
N LYS A 123 8.71 22.78 18.91
CA LYS A 123 9.55 23.69 18.09
C LYS A 123 10.47 22.92 17.13
N GLU A 124 10.80 21.67 17.45
CA GLU A 124 11.56 20.78 16.55
C GLU A 124 10.77 20.37 15.30
N ALA A 125 9.43 20.32 15.37
CA ALA A 125 8.58 19.95 14.24
C ALA A 125 8.60 21.00 13.10
N PHE A 126 9.01 22.24 13.41
CA PHE A 126 9.19 23.30 12.41
C PHE A 126 10.58 23.28 11.75
N HIS A 127 11.51 22.45 12.24
CA HIS A 127 12.81 22.28 11.63
C HIS A 127 12.67 21.47 10.32
N ASN A 128 13.16 22.01 9.20
CA ASN A 128 13.06 21.39 7.87
C ASN A 128 11.63 21.15 7.32
N ILE A 129 10.62 21.92 7.77
CA ILE A 129 9.24 21.79 7.30
C ILE A 129 9.10 21.88 5.77
N PHE A 130 9.91 22.73 5.12
CA PHE A 130 9.90 22.86 3.66
C PHE A 130 10.42 21.60 2.95
N THR A 131 11.43 20.93 3.50
CA THR A 131 11.93 19.66 2.99
C THR A 131 10.89 18.56 3.16
N PHE A 132 10.24 18.51 4.34
CA PHE A 132 9.13 17.59 4.59
C PHE A 132 7.98 17.81 3.60
N LEU A 133 7.48 19.05 3.46
CA LEU A 133 6.38 19.37 2.54
C LEU A 133 6.73 19.07 1.08
N ARG A 134 7.99 19.28 0.67
CA ARG A 134 8.46 18.96 -0.69
C ARG A 134 8.38 17.47 -1.02
N LEU A 135 8.44 16.58 -0.02
CA LEU A 135 8.31 15.12 -0.19
C LEU A 135 6.88 14.64 0.12
N ALA A 136 6.24 15.20 1.15
CA ALA A 136 4.92 14.82 1.62
C ALA A 136 3.82 15.23 0.64
N VAL A 137 3.87 16.45 0.07
CA VAL A 137 2.82 16.92 -0.85
C VAL A 137 2.74 16.05 -2.11
N PRO A 138 3.83 15.75 -2.83
CA PRO A 138 3.74 14.85 -3.98
C PRO A 138 3.36 13.42 -3.59
N SER A 139 3.77 12.94 -2.42
CA SER A 139 3.35 11.62 -1.91
C SER A 139 1.84 11.56 -1.63
N ALA A 140 1.29 12.61 -1.01
CA ALA A 140 -0.14 12.74 -0.76
C ALA A 140 -0.92 12.82 -2.07
N ILE A 141 -0.47 13.63 -3.03
CA ILE A 141 -1.04 13.69 -4.37
C ILE A 141 -1.01 12.31 -5.03
N MET A 142 0.11 11.59 -4.94
CA MET A 142 0.23 10.26 -5.52
C MET A 142 -0.80 9.28 -4.94
N VAL A 143 -1.09 9.30 -3.64
CA VAL A 143 -2.12 8.42 -3.06
C VAL A 143 -3.54 8.94 -3.34
N CYS A 144 -3.78 10.25 -3.19
CA CYS A 144 -5.11 10.84 -3.36
C CYS A 144 -5.63 10.73 -4.80
N LEU A 145 -4.78 10.96 -5.80
CA LEU A 145 -5.19 10.84 -7.21
C LEU A 145 -5.65 9.43 -7.56
N GLU A 146 -5.01 8.42 -7.00
CA GLU A 146 -5.41 7.02 -7.14
C GLU A 146 -6.77 6.79 -6.48
N MET A 147 -6.90 7.14 -5.19
CA MET A 147 -8.15 6.93 -4.43
C MET A 147 -9.35 7.66 -5.03
N TRP A 148 -9.17 8.93 -5.41
CA TRP A 148 -10.26 9.71 -6.01
C TRP A 148 -10.70 9.19 -7.36
N SER A 149 -9.80 8.54 -8.12
CA SER A 149 -10.17 7.96 -9.40
C SER A 149 -11.12 6.77 -9.24
N PHE A 150 -10.93 5.96 -8.21
CA PHE A 150 -11.88 4.89 -7.87
C PHE A 150 -13.25 5.45 -7.44
N GLU A 151 -13.26 6.49 -6.60
CA GLU A 151 -14.50 7.13 -6.13
C GLU A 151 -15.27 7.80 -7.27
N MET A 152 -14.57 8.52 -8.15
CA MET A 152 -15.19 9.09 -9.35
C MET A 152 -15.80 8.03 -10.25
N MET A 153 -15.21 6.83 -10.30
CA MET A 153 -15.75 5.72 -11.06
C MET A 153 -17.07 5.19 -10.48
N VAL A 154 -17.16 5.05 -9.16
CA VAL A 154 -18.42 4.68 -8.48
C VAL A 154 -19.47 5.76 -8.71
N LEU A 155 -19.11 7.04 -8.64
CA LEU A 155 -20.02 8.15 -8.95
C LEU A 155 -20.53 8.10 -10.40
N LEU A 156 -19.64 7.85 -11.37
CA LEU A 156 -20.02 7.71 -12.78
C LEU A 156 -21.00 6.56 -13.03
N SER A 157 -20.95 5.50 -12.22
CA SER A 157 -21.89 4.39 -12.33
C SER A 157 -23.34 4.77 -12.01
N GLY A 158 -23.55 5.83 -11.23
CA GLY A 158 -24.87 6.41 -10.97
C GLY A 158 -25.49 7.12 -12.19
N LEU A 159 -24.70 7.36 -13.24
CA LEU A 159 -25.18 7.93 -14.51
C LEU A 159 -25.50 6.85 -15.56
N LEU A 160 -25.22 5.57 -15.26
CA LEU A 160 -25.51 4.46 -16.16
C LEU A 160 -26.99 4.04 -16.12
N PRO A 161 -27.48 3.36 -17.18
CA PRO A 161 -28.76 2.68 -17.13
C PRO A 161 -28.81 1.66 -15.98
N ASN A 162 -29.95 1.62 -15.27
CA ASN A 162 -30.10 0.89 -14.00
C ASN A 162 -29.07 1.31 -12.93
N PRO A 163 -29.10 2.59 -12.50
CA PRO A 163 -28.06 3.16 -11.64
C PRO A 163 -27.98 2.48 -10.27
N LYS A 164 -29.10 1.95 -9.75
CA LYS A 164 -29.12 1.20 -8.49
C LYS A 164 -28.25 -0.06 -8.60
N LEU A 165 -28.50 -0.90 -9.60
CA LEU A 165 -27.72 -2.13 -9.81
C LEU A 165 -26.23 -1.84 -10.05
N GLN A 166 -25.92 -0.91 -10.96
CA GLN A 166 -24.53 -0.61 -11.32
C GLN A 166 -23.76 -0.05 -10.11
N THR A 167 -24.36 0.89 -9.38
CA THR A 167 -23.73 1.50 -8.20
C THR A 167 -23.53 0.50 -7.09
N SER A 168 -24.52 -0.34 -6.78
CA SER A 168 -24.38 -1.40 -5.77
C SER A 168 -23.26 -2.38 -6.12
N VAL A 169 -23.23 -2.89 -7.37
CA VAL A 169 -22.21 -3.84 -7.80
C VAL A 169 -20.81 -3.20 -7.77
N LEU A 170 -20.63 -1.99 -8.30
CA LEU A 170 -19.33 -1.32 -8.28
C LEU A 170 -18.88 -0.97 -6.86
N SER A 171 -19.81 -0.65 -5.96
CA SER A 171 -19.48 -0.41 -4.54
C SER A 171 -18.95 -1.68 -3.86
N ILE A 172 -19.59 -2.83 -4.11
CA ILE A 172 -19.10 -4.14 -3.63
C ILE A 172 -17.72 -4.43 -4.21
N CYS A 173 -17.52 -4.20 -5.52
CA CYS A 173 -16.24 -4.42 -6.19
C CYS A 173 -15.12 -3.52 -5.61
N HIS A 174 -15.43 -2.24 -5.38
CA HIS A 174 -14.51 -1.27 -4.80
C HIS A 174 -14.11 -1.66 -3.39
N ASN A 175 -15.08 -1.96 -2.54
CA ASN A 175 -14.86 -2.39 -1.17
C ASN A 175 -14.04 -3.70 -1.07
N THR A 176 -14.31 -4.66 -1.97
CA THR A 176 -13.51 -5.90 -2.09
C THR A 176 -12.06 -5.58 -2.45
N SER A 177 -11.84 -4.70 -3.43
CA SER A 177 -10.49 -4.30 -3.88
C SER A 177 -9.73 -3.57 -2.77
N TYR A 178 -10.40 -2.67 -2.06
CA TYR A 178 -9.79 -1.91 -0.96
C TYR A 178 -9.38 -2.82 0.21
N THR A 179 -10.18 -3.86 0.50
CA THR A 179 -9.84 -4.87 1.51
C THR A 179 -8.56 -5.62 1.12
N VAL A 180 -8.47 -6.04 -0.14
CA VAL A 180 -7.29 -6.74 -0.67
C VAL A 180 -6.06 -5.83 -0.69
N TRP A 181 -6.24 -4.55 -1.04
CA TRP A 181 -5.18 -3.55 -1.14
C TRP A 181 -4.38 -3.32 0.15
N MET A 182 -4.95 -3.63 1.32
CA MET A 182 -4.20 -3.56 2.60
C MET A 182 -2.94 -4.43 2.61
N ILE A 183 -2.95 -5.54 1.88
CA ILE A 183 -1.80 -6.45 1.77
C ILE A 183 -0.64 -5.81 0.98
N PRO A 184 -0.82 -5.42 -0.31
CA PRO A 184 0.24 -4.74 -1.05
C PRO A 184 0.59 -3.37 -0.46
N PHE A 185 -0.33 -2.68 0.21
CA PHE A 185 -0.03 -1.43 0.91
C PHE A 185 0.99 -1.64 2.05
N GLY A 186 0.85 -2.73 2.84
CA GLY A 186 1.84 -3.08 3.86
C GLY A 186 3.21 -3.44 3.26
N LEU A 187 3.24 -4.17 2.15
CA LEU A 187 4.49 -4.44 1.39
C LEU A 187 5.12 -3.15 0.87
N SER A 188 4.30 -2.21 0.37
CA SER A 188 4.73 -0.90 -0.10
C SER A 188 5.41 -0.08 1.00
N GLY A 189 4.87 -0.10 2.23
CA GLY A 189 5.51 0.51 3.40
C GLY A 189 6.84 -0.16 3.77
N ALA A 190 6.89 -1.50 3.71
CA ALA A 190 8.10 -2.26 3.99
C ALA A 190 9.23 -1.95 3.01
N VAL A 191 8.98 -1.98 1.68
CA VAL A 191 10.01 -1.62 0.69
C VAL A 191 10.41 -0.16 0.79
N SER A 192 9.47 0.75 1.03
CA SER A 192 9.79 2.17 1.22
C SER A 192 10.80 2.36 2.35
N THR A 193 10.62 1.65 3.47
CA THR A 193 11.50 1.69 4.64
C THR A 193 12.85 1.01 4.36
N ARG A 194 12.84 -0.17 3.71
CA ARG A 194 14.08 -0.88 3.36
C ARG A 194 14.94 -0.06 2.43
N VAL A 195 14.37 0.41 1.32
CA VAL A 195 15.09 1.20 0.31
C VAL A 195 15.60 2.51 0.88
N SER A 196 14.81 3.25 1.66
CA SER A 196 15.28 4.49 2.29
C SER A 196 16.46 4.27 3.23
N ASN A 197 16.44 3.17 3.99
CA ASN A 197 17.51 2.84 4.93
C ASN A 197 18.79 2.40 4.21
N GLU A 198 18.68 1.56 3.18
CA GLU A 198 19.86 1.10 2.43
C GLU A 198 20.49 2.24 1.61
N LEU A 199 19.68 3.14 1.04
CA LEU A 199 20.18 4.34 0.36
C LEU A 199 20.88 5.28 1.35
N GLY A 200 20.27 5.56 2.50
CA GLY A 200 20.89 6.36 3.55
C GLY A 200 22.16 5.74 4.16
N ALA A 201 22.34 4.42 4.01
CA ALA A 201 23.51 3.69 4.49
C ALA A 201 24.65 3.58 3.46
N GLY A 202 24.51 4.10 2.24
CA GLY A 202 25.56 3.96 1.23
C GLY A 202 25.43 2.73 0.33
N ASN A 203 24.38 1.91 0.47
CA ASN A 203 24.33 0.55 -0.08
C ASN A 203 23.40 0.43 -1.31
N ALA A 204 23.89 0.84 -2.48
CA ALA A 204 23.14 0.79 -3.74
C ALA A 204 22.68 -0.64 -4.12
N GLU A 205 23.55 -1.64 -3.93
CA GLU A 205 23.24 -3.04 -4.27
C GLU A 205 22.15 -3.62 -3.38
N ALA A 206 22.19 -3.33 -2.08
CA ALA A 206 21.19 -3.80 -1.12
C ALA A 206 19.82 -3.16 -1.40
N ALA A 207 19.79 -1.86 -1.73
CA ALA A 207 18.56 -1.17 -2.14
C ALA A 207 17.95 -1.81 -3.42
N ARG A 208 18.78 -2.09 -4.43
CA ARG A 208 18.34 -2.77 -5.66
C ARG A 208 17.82 -4.19 -5.38
N LEU A 209 18.50 -4.93 -4.52
CA LEU A 209 18.05 -6.27 -4.10
C LEU A 209 16.70 -6.19 -3.40
N ALA A 210 16.50 -5.24 -2.49
CA ALA A 210 15.25 -5.04 -1.79
C ALA A 210 14.08 -4.80 -2.77
N VAL A 211 14.28 -3.96 -3.79
CA VAL A 211 13.27 -3.73 -4.83
C VAL A 211 12.96 -5.00 -5.62
N ASN A 212 13.98 -5.74 -6.06
CA ASN A 212 13.77 -6.96 -6.83
C ASN A 212 13.00 -8.01 -6.02
N VAL A 213 13.31 -8.16 -4.73
CA VAL A 213 12.62 -9.10 -3.84
C VAL A 213 11.16 -8.70 -3.66
N VAL A 214 10.86 -7.44 -3.39
CA VAL A 214 9.46 -7.03 -3.16
C VAL A 214 8.61 -7.16 -4.43
N ILE A 215 9.19 -6.97 -5.62
CA ILE A 215 8.46 -7.16 -6.88
C ILE A 215 8.06 -8.63 -7.03
N VAL A 216 8.96 -9.57 -6.70
CA VAL A 216 8.63 -11.01 -6.72
C VAL A 216 7.58 -11.35 -5.66
N GLU A 217 7.69 -10.78 -4.46
CA GLU A 217 6.68 -10.94 -3.41
C GLU A 217 5.31 -10.42 -3.86
N ALA A 218 5.25 -9.24 -4.48
CA ALA A 218 4.03 -8.65 -5.03
C ALA A 218 3.40 -9.53 -6.11
N ILE A 219 4.19 -10.12 -7.01
CA ILE A 219 3.68 -11.07 -8.02
C ILE A 219 3.07 -12.30 -7.33
N CYS A 220 3.77 -12.89 -6.36
CA CYS A 220 3.28 -14.05 -5.62
C CYS A 220 1.97 -13.74 -4.85
N VAL A 221 1.91 -12.58 -4.18
CA VAL A 221 0.73 -12.11 -3.46
C VAL A 221 -0.42 -11.81 -4.42
N GLY A 222 -0.17 -11.08 -5.50
CA GLY A 222 -1.18 -10.77 -6.51
C GLY A 222 -1.78 -12.03 -7.15
N LEU A 223 -0.95 -13.03 -7.49
CA LEU A 223 -1.43 -14.30 -8.05
C LEU A 223 -2.24 -15.12 -7.04
N SER A 224 -1.77 -15.19 -5.79
CA SER A 224 -2.46 -15.95 -4.73
C SER A 224 -3.81 -15.31 -4.39
N VAL A 225 -3.85 -14.00 -4.17
CA VAL A 225 -5.10 -13.28 -3.88
C VAL A 225 -6.05 -13.30 -5.08
N GLY A 226 -5.54 -13.06 -6.30
CA GLY A 226 -6.34 -13.14 -7.51
C GLY A 226 -6.98 -14.52 -7.71
N SER A 227 -6.23 -15.60 -7.40
CA SER A 227 -6.77 -16.97 -7.44
C SER A 227 -7.88 -17.17 -6.41
N ILE A 228 -7.68 -16.70 -5.17
CA ILE A 228 -8.70 -16.78 -4.12
C ILE A 228 -9.98 -16.04 -4.54
N LEU A 229 -9.86 -14.82 -5.06
CA LEU A 229 -11.00 -14.02 -5.54
C LEU A 229 -11.78 -14.76 -6.65
N ILE A 230 -11.09 -15.42 -7.57
CA ILE A 230 -11.74 -16.20 -8.63
C ILE A 230 -12.45 -17.44 -8.05
N LEU A 231 -11.86 -18.12 -7.07
CA LEU A 231 -12.46 -19.31 -6.44
C LEU A 231 -13.73 -18.97 -5.67
N ILE A 232 -13.74 -17.85 -4.94
CA ILE A 232 -14.90 -17.43 -4.13
C ILE A 232 -15.96 -16.67 -4.93
N ARG A 233 -15.79 -16.50 -6.25
CA ARG A 233 -16.58 -15.56 -7.05
C ARG A 233 -18.10 -15.76 -6.99
N ASN A 234 -18.56 -17.01 -6.86
CA ASN A 234 -19.97 -17.36 -6.83
C ASN A 234 -20.57 -17.28 -5.41
N ILE A 235 -19.75 -17.03 -4.39
CA ILE A 235 -20.16 -17.01 -2.98
C ILE A 235 -20.09 -15.57 -2.44
N TRP A 236 -19.15 -14.78 -2.96
CA TRP A 236 -18.87 -13.44 -2.46
C TRP A 236 -20.05 -12.47 -2.60
N GLY A 237 -20.81 -12.54 -3.70
CA GLY A 237 -21.98 -11.67 -3.92
C GLY A 237 -23.07 -11.86 -2.86
N HIS A 238 -23.34 -13.12 -2.48
CA HIS A 238 -24.28 -13.46 -1.41
C HIS A 238 -23.94 -12.85 -0.04
N ALA A 239 -22.65 -12.56 0.22
CA ALA A 239 -22.25 -11.91 1.48
C ALA A 239 -22.68 -10.43 1.55
N TYR A 240 -22.94 -9.80 0.42
CA TYR A 240 -23.29 -8.37 0.34
C TYR A 240 -24.75 -8.10 -0.04
N SER A 241 -25.42 -9.01 -0.76
CA SER A 241 -26.80 -8.79 -1.22
C SER A 241 -27.61 -10.07 -1.37
N ASN A 242 -28.90 -9.96 -1.06
CA ASN A 242 -29.90 -11.01 -1.32
C ASN A 242 -30.50 -10.91 -2.73
N GLU A 243 -30.21 -9.84 -3.47
CA GLU A 243 -30.71 -9.64 -4.82
C GLU A 243 -29.92 -10.51 -5.81
N VAL A 244 -30.61 -11.45 -6.44
CA VAL A 244 -30.00 -12.43 -7.36
C VAL A 244 -29.30 -11.75 -8.55
N GLU A 245 -29.80 -10.58 -8.98
CA GLU A 245 -29.20 -9.80 -10.06
C GLU A 245 -27.84 -9.20 -9.66
N VAL A 246 -27.73 -8.65 -8.43
CA VAL A 246 -26.48 -8.10 -7.88
C VAL A 246 -25.45 -9.21 -7.71
N ASP A 247 -25.85 -10.32 -7.10
CA ASP A 247 -24.98 -11.48 -6.83
C ASP A 247 -24.36 -12.04 -8.12
N LYS A 248 -25.19 -12.32 -9.13
CA LYS A 248 -24.72 -12.81 -10.44
C LYS A 248 -23.77 -11.82 -11.11
N TYR A 249 -24.05 -10.52 -11.00
CA TYR A 249 -23.21 -9.51 -11.64
C TYR A 249 -21.86 -9.36 -10.91
N VAL A 250 -21.84 -9.39 -9.58
CA VAL A 250 -20.59 -9.45 -8.80
C VAL A 250 -19.75 -10.65 -9.22
N ALA A 251 -20.34 -11.85 -9.32
CA ALA A 251 -19.63 -13.05 -9.76
C ALA A 251 -18.95 -12.89 -11.15
N VAL A 252 -19.57 -12.13 -12.06
CA VAL A 252 -19.01 -11.79 -13.37
C VAL A 252 -17.91 -10.72 -13.28
N MET A 253 -17.97 -9.82 -12.29
CA MET A 253 -16.94 -8.79 -12.06
C MET A 253 -15.68 -9.36 -11.38
N MET A 254 -15.79 -10.43 -10.59
CA MET A 254 -14.66 -10.98 -9.80
C MET A 254 -13.38 -11.27 -10.60
N PRO A 255 -13.41 -11.80 -11.83
CA PRO A 255 -12.19 -11.95 -12.64
C PRO A 255 -11.54 -10.61 -13.03
N LEU A 256 -12.35 -9.57 -13.28
CA LEU A 256 -11.84 -8.21 -13.54
C LEU A 256 -11.21 -7.63 -12.27
N ILE A 257 -11.83 -7.84 -11.11
CA ILE A 257 -11.29 -7.44 -9.80
C ILE A 257 -9.97 -8.17 -9.52
N ALA A 258 -9.88 -9.48 -9.78
CA ALA A 258 -8.66 -10.23 -9.61
C ALA A 258 -7.53 -9.68 -10.50
N THR A 259 -7.84 -9.34 -11.75
CA THR A 259 -6.89 -8.73 -12.69
C THR A 259 -6.43 -7.35 -12.23
N SER A 260 -7.36 -6.49 -11.80
CA SER A 260 -7.02 -5.17 -11.29
C SER A 260 -6.16 -5.27 -10.04
N ASN A 261 -6.50 -6.13 -9.08
CA ASN A 261 -5.72 -6.31 -7.84
C ASN A 261 -4.30 -6.84 -8.08
N PHE A 262 -4.11 -7.67 -9.12
CA PHE A 262 -2.76 -8.10 -9.52
C PHE A 262 -1.91 -6.92 -10.01
N LEU A 263 -2.44 -6.09 -10.91
CA LEU A 263 -1.75 -4.89 -11.40
C LEU A 263 -1.53 -3.88 -10.28
N ASP A 264 -2.52 -3.77 -9.39
CA ASP A 264 -2.49 -2.88 -8.25
C ASP A 264 -1.42 -3.29 -7.24
N SER A 265 -1.21 -4.59 -7.03
CA SER A 265 -0.12 -5.10 -6.20
C SER A 265 1.25 -4.66 -6.72
N LEU A 266 1.47 -4.72 -8.04
CA LEU A 266 2.70 -4.28 -8.68
C LEU A 266 2.90 -2.77 -8.57
N GLN A 267 1.91 -1.97 -8.95
CA GLN A 267 2.04 -0.51 -8.88
C GLN A 267 2.27 -0.06 -7.43
N CYS A 268 1.60 -0.68 -6.46
CA CYS A 268 1.66 -0.27 -5.06
C CYS A 268 3.06 -0.43 -4.47
N VAL A 269 3.75 -1.56 -4.74
CA VAL A 269 5.13 -1.74 -4.26
C VAL A 269 6.12 -0.85 -5.00
N LEU A 270 5.91 -0.57 -6.29
CA LEU A 270 6.74 0.37 -7.05
C LEU A 270 6.53 1.83 -6.58
N SER A 271 5.31 2.21 -6.22
CA SER A 271 4.98 3.46 -5.55
C SER A 271 5.67 3.56 -4.18
N GLY A 272 5.76 2.44 -3.46
CA GLY A 272 6.55 2.31 -2.23
C GLY A 272 8.03 2.57 -2.46
N ASN A 273 8.61 1.98 -3.50
CA ASN A 273 9.99 2.24 -3.93
C ASN A 273 10.22 3.72 -4.28
N ALA A 274 9.32 4.34 -5.05
CA ALA A 274 9.44 5.75 -5.41
C ALA A 274 9.44 6.69 -4.19
N ARG A 275 8.68 6.34 -3.13
CA ARG A 275 8.71 7.03 -1.83
C ARG A 275 10.01 6.75 -1.07
N GLY A 276 10.47 5.51 -1.04
CA GLY A 276 11.72 5.12 -0.36
C GLY A 276 12.96 5.80 -0.93
N CYS A 277 13.02 5.98 -2.26
CA CYS A 277 14.07 6.72 -2.93
C CYS A 277 13.87 8.24 -2.97
N GLY A 278 12.69 8.76 -2.60
CA GLY A 278 12.42 10.21 -2.55
C GLY A 278 12.09 10.89 -3.88
N TRP A 279 11.85 10.15 -4.97
CA TRP A 279 11.46 10.70 -6.29
C TRP A 279 9.94 10.65 -6.54
N GLN A 280 9.13 10.70 -5.49
CA GLN A 280 7.65 10.72 -5.54
C GLN A 280 7.04 11.76 -6.50
N LYS A 281 7.77 12.83 -6.87
CA LYS A 281 7.30 13.79 -7.88
C LYS A 281 7.06 13.14 -9.24
N ILE A 282 7.99 12.28 -9.67
CA ILE A 282 7.86 11.54 -10.93
C ILE A 282 6.72 10.52 -10.80
N GLY A 283 6.60 9.84 -9.66
CA GLY A 283 5.48 8.96 -9.36
C GLY A 283 4.13 9.67 -9.45
N ALA A 284 4.01 10.90 -8.92
CA ALA A 284 2.79 11.70 -9.01
C ALA A 284 2.43 12.06 -10.47
N TYR A 285 3.41 12.40 -11.32
CA TYR A 285 3.16 12.66 -12.74
C TYR A 285 2.70 11.41 -13.49
N ILE A 286 3.35 10.26 -13.23
CA ILE A 286 2.93 8.97 -13.79
C ILE A 286 1.51 8.65 -13.36
N ASN A 287 1.17 8.87 -12.09
CA ASN A 287 -0.16 8.61 -11.57
C ASN A 287 -1.23 9.48 -12.24
N LEU A 288 -0.96 10.79 -12.32
CA LEU A 288 -1.86 11.75 -12.99
C LEU A 288 -2.12 11.35 -14.46
N GLY A 289 -1.07 11.01 -15.21
CA GLY A 289 -1.21 10.57 -16.59
C GLY A 289 -1.99 9.25 -16.71
N SER A 290 -1.72 8.30 -15.82
CA SER A 290 -2.32 6.96 -15.88
C SER A 290 -3.82 6.99 -15.60
N TYR A 291 -4.27 7.68 -14.55
CA TYR A 291 -5.69 7.70 -14.21
C TYR A 291 -6.49 8.74 -14.97
N TYR A 292 -5.97 9.96 -15.15
CA TYR A 292 -6.77 11.07 -15.67
C TYR A 292 -6.67 11.22 -17.19
N ILE A 293 -5.54 10.85 -17.80
CA ILE A 293 -5.35 10.94 -19.25
C ILE A 293 -5.71 9.62 -19.94
N VAL A 294 -5.46 8.47 -19.29
CA VAL A 294 -5.76 7.15 -19.86
C VAL A 294 -7.00 6.53 -19.22
N GLY A 295 -6.99 6.33 -17.90
CA GLY A 295 -8.01 5.59 -17.16
C GLY A 295 -9.44 6.09 -17.33
N ILE A 296 -9.69 7.34 -16.93
CA ILE A 296 -11.02 7.97 -16.96
C ILE A 296 -11.55 8.07 -18.40
N PRO A 297 -10.78 8.56 -19.40
CA PRO A 297 -11.26 8.54 -20.79
C PRO A 297 -11.59 7.14 -21.29
N CYS A 298 -10.77 6.12 -21.01
CA CYS A 298 -11.07 4.74 -21.35
C CYS A 298 -12.34 4.23 -20.65
N ALA A 299 -12.52 4.53 -19.37
CA ALA A 299 -13.71 4.17 -18.59
C ALA A 299 -14.98 4.77 -19.20
N VAL A 300 -14.95 6.07 -19.52
CA VAL A 300 -16.10 6.77 -20.12
C VAL A 300 -16.41 6.21 -21.51
N LEU A 301 -15.37 5.99 -22.34
CA LEU A 301 -15.52 5.42 -23.68
C LEU A 301 -16.15 4.02 -23.62
N LEU A 302 -15.63 3.14 -22.77
CA LEU A 302 -16.12 1.76 -22.66
C LEU A 302 -17.52 1.70 -22.05
N ALA A 303 -17.77 2.48 -21.00
CA ALA A 303 -19.03 2.43 -20.27
C ALA A 303 -20.20 3.05 -21.05
N PHE A 304 -20.00 4.24 -21.61
CA PHE A 304 -21.09 5.05 -22.20
C PHE A 304 -21.13 4.97 -23.74
N VAL A 305 -19.99 5.01 -24.42
CA VAL A 305 -19.97 4.99 -25.90
C VAL A 305 -20.14 3.57 -26.43
N LEU A 306 -19.44 2.61 -25.83
CA LEU A 306 -19.51 1.19 -26.20
C LEU A 306 -20.59 0.41 -25.43
N ASN A 307 -21.33 1.08 -24.53
CA ASN A 307 -22.44 0.51 -23.76
C ASN A 307 -22.07 -0.77 -22.97
N VAL A 308 -20.82 -0.86 -22.49
CA VAL A 308 -20.34 -2.00 -21.68
C VAL A 308 -20.77 -1.87 -20.20
N GLY A 309 -21.35 -0.73 -19.82
CA GLY A 309 -21.87 -0.47 -18.47
C GLY A 309 -20.78 -0.46 -17.39
N GLY A 310 -21.10 -0.93 -16.19
CA GLY A 310 -20.17 -0.96 -15.05
C GLY A 310 -18.89 -1.75 -15.29
N LYS A 311 -18.94 -2.81 -16.11
CA LYS A 311 -17.73 -3.52 -16.58
C LYS A 311 -16.80 -2.58 -17.36
N GLY A 312 -17.37 -1.72 -18.19
CA GLY A 312 -16.62 -0.75 -18.99
C GLY A 312 -15.87 0.26 -18.12
N LEU A 313 -16.52 0.72 -17.04
CA LEU A 313 -15.86 1.56 -16.05
C LEU A 313 -14.65 0.83 -15.44
N TRP A 314 -14.84 -0.40 -14.96
CA TRP A 314 -13.77 -1.19 -14.34
C TRP A 314 -12.63 -1.55 -15.29
N LEU A 315 -12.93 -1.77 -16.57
CA LEU A 315 -11.91 -1.97 -17.60
C LEU A 315 -11.06 -0.70 -17.81
N GLY A 316 -11.66 0.49 -17.76
CA GLY A 316 -10.89 1.74 -17.78
C GLY A 316 -9.94 1.89 -16.61
N LEU A 317 -10.34 1.44 -15.41
CA LEU A 317 -9.46 1.37 -14.24
C LEU A 317 -8.30 0.38 -14.44
N ILE A 318 -8.55 -0.79 -15.04
CA ILE A 318 -7.49 -1.74 -15.39
C ILE A 318 -6.48 -1.09 -16.36
N CYS A 319 -6.94 -0.30 -17.33
CA CYS A 319 -6.06 0.46 -18.21
C CYS A 319 -5.20 1.47 -17.43
N ALA A 320 -5.77 2.17 -16.46
CA ALA A 320 -5.04 3.09 -15.58
C ALA A 320 -3.94 2.37 -14.78
N LEU A 321 -4.30 1.27 -14.10
CA LEU A 321 -3.39 0.47 -13.30
C LEU A 321 -2.26 -0.11 -14.16
N ALA A 322 -2.57 -0.60 -15.36
CA ALA A 322 -1.58 -1.11 -16.30
C ALA A 322 -0.60 -0.01 -16.76
N ALA A 323 -1.11 1.18 -17.10
CA ALA A 323 -0.28 2.33 -17.48
C ALA A 323 0.62 2.78 -16.33
N GLN A 324 0.10 2.84 -15.11
CA GLN A 324 0.84 3.24 -13.91
C GLN A 324 1.92 2.22 -13.55
N ALA A 325 1.57 0.93 -13.48
CA ALA A 325 2.52 -0.15 -13.22
C ALA A 325 3.65 -0.14 -14.25
N THR A 326 3.33 0.06 -15.53
CA THR A 326 4.32 0.15 -16.61
C THR A 326 5.23 1.37 -16.43
N GLY A 327 4.66 2.55 -16.19
CA GLY A 327 5.41 3.80 -16.00
C GLY A 327 6.38 3.72 -14.81
N LEU A 328 5.89 3.24 -13.67
CA LEU A 328 6.71 3.06 -12.47
C LEU A 328 7.78 1.97 -12.64
N SER A 329 7.47 0.90 -13.37
CA SER A 329 8.45 -0.15 -13.71
C SER A 329 9.57 0.40 -14.56
N ILE A 330 9.24 1.14 -15.64
CA ILE A 330 10.23 1.78 -16.51
C ILE A 330 11.11 2.72 -15.71
N ALA A 331 10.50 3.54 -14.86
CA ALA A 331 11.26 4.51 -14.09
C ALA A 331 12.17 3.82 -13.05
N THR A 332 11.71 2.75 -12.40
CA THR A 332 12.51 1.92 -11.49
C THR A 332 13.67 1.22 -12.21
N ILE A 333 13.46 0.70 -13.42
CA ILE A 333 14.52 0.08 -14.24
C ILE A 333 15.58 1.10 -14.65
N ARG A 334 15.16 2.35 -14.91
CA ARG A 334 16.07 3.45 -15.29
C ARG A 334 16.75 4.13 -14.10
N THR A 335 16.36 3.81 -12.86
CA THR A 335 17.00 4.36 -11.66
C THR A 335 18.46 3.94 -11.61
N ASN A 336 19.36 4.93 -11.58
CA ASN A 336 20.77 4.68 -11.35
C ASN A 336 21.04 4.67 -9.84
N TRP A 337 21.07 3.47 -9.28
CA TRP A 337 21.26 3.23 -7.85
C TRP A 337 22.55 3.83 -7.26
N GLU A 338 23.61 4.00 -8.06
CA GLU A 338 24.87 4.62 -7.60
C GLU A 338 24.73 6.14 -7.40
N ILE A 339 23.82 6.77 -8.14
CA ILE A 339 23.55 8.21 -8.02
C ILE A 339 22.60 8.47 -6.84
N GLU A 340 21.62 7.60 -6.62
CA GLU A 340 20.62 7.74 -5.55
C GLU A 340 21.18 7.60 -4.13
N VAL A 341 22.38 7.02 -3.99
CA VAL A 341 23.06 6.84 -2.71
C VAL A 341 23.84 8.09 -2.25
N ARG A 342 24.07 9.06 -3.14
CA ARG A 342 24.85 10.28 -2.86
C ARG A 342 24.05 11.38 -2.16
#